data_AF-A0A834LPI8-F1
#
_entry.id   AF-A0A834LPI8-F1
#
_cell.length_a   1.000
_cell.length_b   1.000
_cell.length_c   1.000
_cell.angle_alpha   90.00
_cell.angle_beta   90.00
_cell.angle_gamma   90.00
#
_symmetry.space_group_name_H-M   'P 1'
#
loop_
_entity.id
_entity.type
_entity.pdbx_description
1 polymer ?
#
loop_
_entity_poly.entity_id
_entity_poly.type
_entity_poly.pdbx_seq_one_letter_code
_entity_poly.pdbx_strand_id
1 'polypeptide(L)'
;MLVQVNVPKTKKTYCKSKECRKHTLHKVTQYKKGKDSLAAQGKRRYDRKQSGYGGQTKPVFHKKAKTTKKIVLRLQCQGCKHVSQHPIKVNSSTYRPLSCVLLLAKMLTEMLTEMPLFSQRCKHFEIGGDKKGKGTSLF
;
A
#
# COMPACT_ATOMS: atom_id res chain seq x y z
N MET A 1 -13.33 17.22 -7.63
CA MET A 1 -11.89 17.42 -7.36
C MET A 1 -11.17 16.07 -7.34
N LEU A 2 -10.28 15.80 -8.30
CA LEU A 2 -9.40 14.64 -8.24
C LEU A 2 -8.23 14.97 -7.31
N VAL A 3 -8.15 14.33 -6.14
CA VAL A 3 -6.98 14.45 -5.26
C VAL A 3 -5.85 13.60 -5.87
N GLN A 4 -4.99 14.25 -6.65
CA GLN A 4 -3.76 13.64 -7.18
C GLN A 4 -2.76 13.45 -6.04
N VAL A 5 -2.31 12.20 -5.85
CA VAL A 5 -1.28 11.86 -4.86
C VAL A 5 0.07 11.80 -5.56
N ASN A 6 0.97 12.72 -5.19
CA ASN A 6 2.34 12.78 -5.72
C ASN A 6 3.34 12.33 -4.65
N VAL A 7 4.26 11.43 -5.01
CA VAL A 7 5.34 10.96 -4.15
C VAL A 7 6.69 11.21 -4.82
N PRO A 8 7.72 11.72 -4.10
CA PRO A 8 9.02 11.99 -4.70
C PRO A 8 9.74 10.71 -5.16
N LYS A 9 10.52 10.83 -6.24
CA LYS A 9 11.38 9.75 -6.79
C LYS A 9 12.49 9.31 -5.82
N THR A 10 12.89 10.20 -4.90
CA THR A 10 13.89 9.93 -3.87
C THR A 10 13.35 10.30 -2.49
N LYS A 11 13.63 9.47 -1.48
CA LYS A 11 13.21 9.70 -0.10
C LYS A 11 14.34 9.35 0.86
N LYS A 12 14.61 10.20 1.86
CA LYS A 12 15.46 9.85 3.01
C LYS A 12 14.65 9.04 4.01
N THR A 13 15.05 7.80 4.29
CA THR A 13 14.38 6.95 5.27
C THR A 13 15.38 6.00 5.93
N TYR A 14 14.98 5.39 7.03
CA TYR A 14 15.81 4.47 7.80
C TYR A 14 16.03 3.18 7.00
N CYS A 15 17.28 2.80 6.78
CA CYS A 15 17.62 1.54 6.15
C CYS A 15 17.80 0.45 7.21
N LYS A 16 16.95 -0.59 7.15
CA LYS A 16 16.98 -1.75 8.07
C LYS A 16 18.10 -2.75 7.77
N SER A 17 18.88 -2.55 6.70
CA SER A 17 20.01 -3.44 6.40
C SER A 17 21.02 -3.42 7.54
N LYS A 18 21.59 -4.59 7.84
CA LYS A 18 22.62 -4.76 8.88
C LYS A 18 23.83 -3.85 8.64
N GLU A 19 24.16 -3.58 7.37
CA GLU A 19 25.30 -2.77 6.95
C GLU A 19 25.09 -1.26 7.10
N CYS A 20 23.83 -0.78 7.00
CA CYS A 20 23.56 0.65 7.00
C CYS A 20 23.10 1.15 8.37
N ARG A 21 22.03 0.54 8.93
CA ARG A 21 21.36 0.93 10.19
C ARG A 21 21.23 2.46 10.40
N LYS A 22 21.08 3.22 9.32
CA LYS A 22 21.07 4.69 9.30
C LYS A 22 20.08 5.22 8.27
N HIS A 23 19.76 6.50 8.34
CA HIS A 23 18.95 7.17 7.34
C HIS A 23 19.76 7.41 6.06
N THR A 24 19.31 6.82 4.97
CA THR A 24 19.96 6.95 3.65
C THR A 24 18.97 7.38 2.59
N LEU A 25 19.48 7.82 1.44
CA LEU A 25 18.68 8.11 0.27
C LEU A 25 18.20 6.80 -0.37
N HIS A 26 16.89 6.70 -0.59
CA HIS A 26 16.25 5.58 -1.24
C HIS A 26 15.64 6.02 -2.58
N LYS A 27 15.80 5.18 -3.61
CA LYS A 27 15.06 5.30 -4.87
C LYS A 27 13.66 4.72 -4.65
N VAL A 28 12.64 5.50 -4.98
CA VAL A 28 11.23 5.14 -4.82
C VAL A 28 10.68 4.67 -6.16
N THR A 29 10.14 3.45 -6.18
CA THR A 29 9.46 2.88 -7.35
C THR A 29 8.11 2.31 -6.95
N GLN A 30 7.18 2.18 -7.90
CA GLN A 30 5.92 1.50 -7.65
C GLN A 30 6.13 -0.02 -7.67
N TYR A 31 5.56 -0.73 -6.70
CA TYR A 31 5.52 -2.18 -6.74
C TYR A 31 4.64 -2.66 -7.91
N LYS A 32 5.19 -3.58 -8.71
CA LYS A 32 4.44 -4.32 -9.73
C LYS A 32 4.41 -5.79 -9.32
N LYS A 33 3.24 -6.43 -9.42
CA LYS A 33 3.14 -7.88 -9.25
C LYS A 33 3.86 -8.56 -10.42
N GLY A 34 4.76 -9.50 -10.13
CA GLY A 34 5.40 -10.33 -11.15
C GLY A 34 4.46 -11.39 -11.73
N LYS A 35 4.95 -12.16 -12.72
CA LYS A 35 4.26 -13.33 -13.26
C LYS A 35 4.13 -14.41 -12.18
N ASP A 36 2.97 -15.03 -12.10
CA ASP A 36 2.75 -16.12 -11.15
C ASP A 36 3.57 -17.37 -11.56
N SER A 37 4.27 -17.97 -10.59
CA SER A 37 5.12 -19.15 -10.83
C SER A 37 4.30 -20.44 -10.90
N LEU A 38 4.60 -21.31 -11.87
CA LEU A 38 3.94 -22.60 -12.06
C LEU A 38 4.40 -23.67 -11.05
N ALA A 39 5.64 -23.57 -10.56
CA ALA A 39 6.21 -24.54 -9.63
C ALA A 39 5.66 -24.43 -8.20
N ALA A 40 4.94 -23.34 -7.90
CA ALA A 40 4.35 -23.12 -6.58
C ALA A 40 3.38 -24.27 -6.22
N GLN A 41 3.45 -24.75 -4.98
CA GLN A 41 2.66 -25.91 -4.52
C GLN A 41 1.15 -25.73 -4.77
N GLY A 42 0.62 -24.52 -4.56
CA GLY A 42 -0.78 -24.20 -4.80
C GLY A 42 -1.19 -24.34 -6.26
N LYS A 43 -0.31 -23.93 -7.19
CA LYS A 43 -0.54 -24.05 -8.63
C LYS A 43 -0.46 -25.50 -9.10
N ARG A 44 0.56 -26.25 -8.66
CA ARG A 44 0.67 -27.71 -8.90
C ARG A 44 -0.57 -28.48 -8.42
N ARG A 45 -1.06 -28.15 -7.23
CA ARG A 45 -2.29 -28.75 -6.67
C ARG A 45 -3.52 -28.37 -7.49
N TYR A 46 -3.63 -27.11 -7.93
CA TYR A 46 -4.74 -26.64 -8.74
C TYR A 46 -4.78 -27.36 -10.09
N ASP A 47 -3.64 -27.46 -10.78
CA ASP A 47 -3.55 -28.07 -12.11
C ASP A 47 -3.87 -29.57 -12.07
N ARG A 48 -3.37 -30.28 -11.05
CA ARG A 48 -3.75 -31.69 -10.81
C ARG A 48 -5.22 -31.86 -10.44
N LYS A 49 -5.83 -30.89 -9.76
CA LYS A 49 -7.27 -30.94 -9.47
C LYS A 49 -8.09 -30.68 -10.73
N GLN A 50 -7.59 -29.83 -11.61
CA GLN A 50 -8.27 -29.40 -12.83
C GLN A 50 -8.21 -30.44 -13.96
N SER A 51 -7.23 -31.37 -13.93
CA SER A 51 -7.10 -32.41 -14.95
C SER A 51 -8.23 -33.45 -14.88
N GLY A 52 -8.69 -33.93 -16.04
CA GLY A 52 -9.77 -34.91 -16.17
C GLY A 52 -11.11 -34.27 -16.53
N TYR A 53 -12.20 -34.99 -16.26
CA TYR A 53 -13.57 -34.52 -16.50
C TYR A 53 -14.15 -33.87 -15.22
N GLY A 54 -15.14 -32.97 -15.39
CA GLY A 54 -15.79 -32.28 -14.26
C GLY A 54 -15.69 -30.75 -14.26
N GLY A 55 -15.04 -30.16 -15.27
CA GLY A 55 -15.05 -28.71 -15.50
C GLY A 55 -14.26 -27.91 -14.45
N GLN A 56 -14.79 -26.75 -14.08
CA GLN A 56 -14.10 -25.80 -13.18
C GLN A 56 -14.14 -26.25 -11.71
N THR A 57 -12.99 -26.57 -11.12
CA THR A 57 -12.93 -27.23 -9.80
C THR A 57 -12.79 -26.31 -8.58
N LYS A 58 -12.62 -25.00 -8.81
CA LYS A 58 -12.45 -23.98 -7.77
C LYS A 58 -13.27 -22.74 -8.11
N PRO A 59 -13.81 -22.03 -7.10
CA PRO A 59 -14.69 -20.89 -7.34
C PRO A 59 -13.95 -19.73 -8.02
N VAL A 60 -14.59 -19.14 -9.02
CA VAL A 60 -14.14 -17.91 -9.67
C VAL A 60 -14.87 -16.72 -9.04
N PHE A 61 -14.11 -15.70 -8.63
CA PHE A 61 -14.70 -14.55 -7.97
C PHE A 61 -15.20 -13.51 -8.99
N HIS A 62 -16.52 -13.30 -9.06
CA HIS A 62 -17.16 -12.39 -10.03
C HIS A 62 -17.52 -11.01 -9.47
N LYS A 63 -17.91 -10.91 -8.20
CA LYS A 63 -18.49 -9.69 -7.60
C LYS A 63 -17.43 -8.70 -7.09
N LYS A 64 -16.60 -8.15 -7.99
CA LYS A 64 -15.58 -7.15 -7.63
C LYS A 64 -16.20 -5.77 -7.35
N ALA A 65 -16.24 -5.36 -6.07
CA ALA A 65 -16.74 -4.04 -5.68
C ALA A 65 -15.68 -2.93 -5.71
N LYS A 66 -14.41 -3.27 -5.47
CA LYS A 66 -13.36 -2.27 -5.31
C LYS A 66 -12.80 -1.84 -6.66
N THR A 67 -12.87 -0.53 -6.93
CA THR A 67 -12.38 0.09 -8.17
C THR A 67 -10.87 0.40 -8.15
N THR A 68 -10.26 0.47 -6.96
CA THR A 68 -8.84 0.81 -6.77
C THR A 68 -8.07 -0.23 -5.97
N LYS A 69 -6.77 -0.28 -6.21
CA LYS A 69 -5.80 -1.12 -5.48
C LYS A 69 -5.03 -0.26 -4.48
N LYS A 70 -4.51 -0.89 -3.42
CA LYS A 70 -3.57 -0.23 -2.50
C LYS A 70 -2.22 -0.07 -3.22
N ILE A 71 -1.67 1.13 -3.19
CA ILE A 71 -0.37 1.41 -3.81
C ILE A 71 0.72 1.09 -2.80
N VAL A 72 1.66 0.26 -3.21
CA VAL A 72 2.84 -0.11 -2.43
C VAL A 72 4.07 0.45 -3.13
N LEU A 73 4.90 1.13 -2.36
CA LEU A 73 6.17 1.67 -2.82
C LEU A 73 7.28 0.67 -2.51
N ARG A 74 8.19 0.46 -3.47
CA ARG A 74 9.46 -0.22 -3.23
C ARG A 74 10.53 0.84 -3.02
N LEU A 75 11.14 0.84 -1.84
CA LEU A 75 12.24 1.72 -1.48
C LEU A 75 13.55 0.93 -1.58
N GLN A 76 14.40 1.30 -2.53
CA GLN A 76 15.72 0.71 -2.71
C GLN A 76 16.79 1.65 -2.15
N CYS A 77 17.56 1.19 -1.16
CA CYS A 77 18.68 1.94 -0.61
C CYS A 77 19.77 2.13 -1.68
N GLN A 78 20.34 3.34 -1.80
CA GLN A 78 21.42 3.58 -2.76
C GLN A 78 22.75 2.95 -2.35
N GLY A 79 23.03 2.80 -1.05
CA GLY A 79 24.26 2.18 -0.55
C GLY A 79 24.23 0.64 -0.64
N CYS A 80 23.44 0.00 0.21
CA CYS A 80 23.40 -1.47 0.33
C CYS A 80 22.41 -2.18 -0.61
N LYS A 81 21.71 -1.45 -1.49
CA LYS A 81 20.70 -1.99 -2.44
C LYS A 81 19.53 -2.75 -1.79
N HIS A 82 19.44 -2.79 -0.46
CA HIS A 82 18.34 -3.42 0.26
C HIS A 82 17.00 -2.78 -0.13
N VAL A 83 16.00 -3.64 -0.37
CA VAL A 83 14.66 -3.23 -0.81
C VAL A 83 13.66 -3.44 0.32
N SER A 84 12.92 -2.39 0.66
CA SER A 84 11.82 -2.44 1.61
C SER A 84 10.50 -2.01 0.98
N GLN A 85 9.41 -2.67 1.36
CA GLN A 85 8.07 -2.36 0.84
C GLN A 85 7.31 -1.50 1.84
N HIS A 86 6.78 -0.38 1.38
CA HIS A 86 6.03 0.55 2.19
C HIS A 86 4.68 0.87 1.54
N PRO A 87 3.55 0.49 2.16
CA PRO A 87 2.25 0.99 1.72
C PRO A 87 2.15 2.49 1.96
N ILE A 88 1.42 3.20 1.11
CA ILE A 88 1.11 4.62 1.36
C ILE A 88 0.21 4.71 2.60
N LYS A 89 0.71 5.41 3.62
CA LYS A 89 -0.05 5.89 4.76
C LYS A 89 -0.29 7.37 4.52
N VAL A 90 -1.54 7.77 4.32
CA VAL A 90 -1.92 9.18 4.33
C VAL A 90 -2.40 9.43 5.75
N ASN A 91 -1.85 10.46 6.41
CA ASN A 91 -2.31 10.84 7.73
C ASN A 91 -3.78 11.25 7.61
N SER A 92 -4.70 10.41 8.07
CA SER A 92 -6.08 10.83 8.37
C SER A 92 -6.04 11.65 9.66
N SER A 93 -5.31 12.76 9.66
CA SER A 93 -5.26 13.70 10.79
C SER A 93 -6.08 14.94 10.51
N THR A 94 -7.26 14.77 9.92
CA THR A 94 -8.31 15.80 9.83
C THR A 94 -9.66 15.11 9.62
N TYR A 95 -10.12 14.36 10.62
CA TYR A 95 -11.54 14.20 10.97
C TYR A 95 -11.58 13.49 12.33
N ARG A 96 -11.11 14.18 13.37
CA ARG A 96 -11.70 13.99 14.70
C ARG A 96 -12.95 14.87 14.68
N PRO A 97 -14.17 14.32 14.68
CA PRO A 97 -15.33 15.14 15.02
C PRO A 97 -15.11 15.65 16.45
N LEU A 98 -14.81 16.94 16.57
CA LEU A 98 -14.74 17.69 17.82
C LEU A 98 -16.17 17.91 18.35
N SER A 99 -16.93 16.84 18.61
CA SER A 99 -18.29 16.94 19.14
C SER A 99 -18.82 15.66 19.79
N CYS A 100 -18.05 14.98 20.62
CA CYS A 100 -18.64 14.02 21.57
C CYS A 100 -17.77 13.86 22.81
N VAL A 101 -17.64 14.96 23.55
CA VAL A 101 -17.37 14.87 24.98
C VAL A 101 -18.72 14.58 25.63
N LEU A 102 -18.78 13.54 26.46
CA LEU A 102 -19.91 13.10 27.30
C LEU A 102 -21.03 12.31 26.61
N LEU A 103 -20.88 10.98 26.49
CA LEU A 103 -21.58 10.02 27.35
C LEU A 103 -21.13 8.57 27.06
N LEU A 104 -20.90 7.81 28.14
CA LEU A 104 -20.76 6.35 28.21
C LEU A 104 -19.38 5.74 27.90
N ALA A 105 -18.38 6.25 28.61
CA ALA A 105 -17.28 5.41 29.07
C ALA A 105 -17.81 4.39 30.11
N LYS A 106 -17.83 3.08 29.77
CA LYS A 106 -17.56 1.95 30.71
C LYS A 106 -17.72 0.50 30.15
N MET A 107 -18.07 0.24 28.89
CA MET A 107 -18.23 -1.17 28.41
C MET A 107 -17.34 -1.65 27.25
N LEU A 108 -16.40 -0.87 26.74
CA LEU A 108 -15.52 -1.32 25.63
C LEU A 108 -14.04 -0.99 25.85
N THR A 109 -13.55 -1.21 27.07
CA THR A 109 -12.14 -1.09 27.46
C THR A 109 -11.26 -2.29 27.05
N GLU A 110 -11.68 -3.13 26.10
CA GLU A 110 -10.86 -4.24 25.55
C GLU A 110 -10.68 -4.23 24.03
N MET A 111 -10.75 -3.08 23.36
CA MET A 111 -10.35 -2.97 21.94
C MET A 111 -9.16 -2.03 21.71
N LEU A 112 -8.25 -1.96 22.69
CA LEU A 112 -6.88 -1.50 22.48
C LEU A 112 -6.00 -2.67 22.04
N THR A 113 -6.24 -3.18 20.83
CA THR A 113 -5.22 -3.94 20.08
C THR A 113 -5.16 -3.38 18.66
N GLU A 114 -4.16 -2.54 18.43
CA GLU A 114 -3.52 -2.30 17.14
C GLU A 114 -4.47 -2.05 15.96
N MET A 115 -4.93 -0.80 15.79
CA MET A 115 -5.45 -0.34 14.51
C MET A 115 -4.35 -0.51 13.44
N PRO A 116 -4.48 -1.44 12.48
CA PRO A 116 -3.45 -1.62 11.46
C PRO A 116 -3.55 -0.42 10.52
N LEU A 117 -2.64 0.54 10.69
CA LEU A 117 -2.22 1.56 9.72
C LEU A 117 -2.88 1.36 8.34
N PHE A 118 -4.04 1.98 8.15
CA PHE A 118 -4.90 1.73 7.01
C PHE A 118 -4.22 2.30 5.76
N SER A 119 -3.55 1.43 5.00
CA SER A 119 -2.99 1.79 3.70
C SER A 119 -4.12 2.33 2.81
N GLN A 120 -4.09 3.62 2.49
CA GLN A 120 -5.17 4.24 1.74
C GLN A 120 -5.04 3.92 0.24
N ARG A 121 -6.18 3.98 -0.46
CA ARG A 121 -6.26 3.73 -1.90
C ARG A 121 -6.49 5.05 -2.62
N CYS A 122 -5.68 5.37 -3.62
CA CYS A 122 -5.88 6.52 -4.49
C CYS A 122 -6.17 6.03 -5.93
N LYS A 123 -6.97 6.81 -6.66
CA LYS A 123 -7.30 6.53 -8.08
C LYS A 123 -6.17 6.98 -9.02
N HIS A 124 -5.56 8.12 -8.72
CA HIS A 124 -4.53 8.74 -9.53
C HIS A 124 -3.27 8.96 -8.68
N PHE A 125 -2.15 8.39 -9.14
CA PHE A 125 -0.90 8.34 -8.40
C PHE A 125 0.28 8.48 -9.35
N GLU A 126 1.19 9.38 -9.01
CA GLU A 126 2.37 9.66 -9.81
C GLU A 126 3.62 9.75 -8.95
N ILE A 127 4.75 9.33 -9.53
CA ILE A 127 6.06 9.37 -8.88
C ILE A 127 6.90 10.46 -9.52
N GLY A 128 7.20 11.51 -8.74
CA GLY A 128 8.02 12.64 -9.13
C GLY A 128 7.35 13.61 -10.08
N GLY A 129 6.07 13.88 -9.89
CA GLY A 129 5.40 15.01 -10.52
C GLY A 129 5.91 16.35 -9.96
N ASP A 130 5.64 17.43 -10.68
CA ASP A 130 6.05 18.77 -10.30
C ASP A 130 5.47 19.19 -8.95
N LYS A 131 6.26 19.94 -8.18
CA LYS A 131 5.76 20.51 -6.92
C LYS A 131 4.73 21.57 -7.27
N LYS A 132 3.56 21.52 -6.63
CA LYS A 132 2.54 22.57 -6.77
C LYS A 132 3.17 23.91 -6.40
N GLY A 133 3.08 24.88 -7.30
CA GLY A 133 3.49 26.26 -7.06
C GLY A 133 2.71 26.86 -5.88
N LYS A 134 3.35 27.74 -5.12
CA LYS A 134 2.67 28.50 -4.07
C LYS A 134 1.90 29.63 -4.73
N GLY A 135 0.60 29.46 -4.96
CA GLY A 135 -0.32 30.55 -5.30
C GLY A 135 -0.10 31.23 -6.66
N THR A 136 0.31 30.50 -7.69
CA THR A 136 0.26 31.04 -9.06
C THR A 136 -1.17 31.04 -9.58
N SER A 137 -1.58 32.14 -10.24
CA SER A 137 -2.88 32.30 -10.88
C SER A 137 -3.17 31.12 -11.82
N LEU A 138 -4.44 30.71 -11.89
CA LEU A 138 -4.95 29.66 -12.77
C LEU A 138 -4.90 30.12 -14.24
N PHE A 139 -3.71 30.21 -14.82
CA PHE A 139 -3.48 30.38 -16.26
C PHE A 139 -2.22 29.64 -16.66
#